data_AF-A0AAV8DQJ9-F1
#
_entry.id   AF-A0AAV8DQJ9-F1
#
_cell.length_a   1.000
_cell.length_b   1.000
_cell.length_c   1.000
_cell.angle_alpha   90.00
_cell.angle_beta   90.00
_cell.angle_gamma   90.00
#
_symmetry.space_group_name_H-M   'P 1'
#
loop_
_entity.id
_entity.type
_entity.pdbx_description
1 polymer ?
#
loop_
_entity_poly.entity_id
_entity_poly.type
_entity_poly.pdbx_seq_one_letter_code
_entity_poly.pdbx_strand_id
1 'polypeptide(L)'
;MGRKRDNTGHPFPLPLPFPAPSALRRRGDKDHRSEAVDPHPSWRPPMPVEEGIWKPIRVETNSKGDDLRSGSKLIEVYDVKVHLQGKIPGNIHGNVRLIAQCWRPFLFNRDKEHALLTKDKDSLPLDGPDVVPLGHDPFYIVADLKIDDDELCEGHLRWDPTLRPSNRWLTDEIRGKKGSVRVTYAVMSRAYLAELDVILSESIPLKIHGDIVVYIDNMQYLRYSVFGKKSHDCCTIKPLGRIPLSRSLFCCPYGSSLVVKVDLWNSDTAKPLARGALLFPPEYFGELVGKLGDQINMVQVKVNWLYFLDHPKSRAAFLGISN
;
A
#
# COMPACT_ATOMS: atom_id res chain seq x y z
N MET A 1 -27.59 -51.39 -35.33
CA MET A 1 -27.79 -50.12 -36.08
C MET A 1 -27.74 -48.99 -35.06
N GLY A 2 -26.62 -48.35 -34.73
CA GLY A 2 -25.63 -47.73 -35.61
C GLY A 2 -25.91 -46.23 -35.76
N ARG A 3 -25.97 -45.45 -34.66
CA ARG A 3 -26.10 -43.97 -34.71
C ARG A 3 -24.70 -43.35 -34.56
N LYS A 4 -24.15 -42.89 -35.68
CA LYS A 4 -22.98 -42.00 -35.76
C LYS A 4 -23.31 -40.67 -35.07
N ARG A 5 -22.40 -40.20 -34.22
CA ARG A 5 -22.33 -38.81 -33.78
C ARG A 5 -21.26 -38.12 -34.62
N ASP A 6 -21.63 -37.06 -35.30
CA ASP A 6 -20.72 -36.20 -36.03
C ASP A 6 -19.91 -35.37 -35.04
N ASN A 7 -18.60 -35.43 -35.20
CA ASN A 7 -17.60 -34.79 -34.36
C ASN A 7 -16.82 -33.81 -35.25
N THR A 8 -17.35 -32.61 -35.45
CA THR A 8 -16.67 -31.53 -36.19
C THR A 8 -15.88 -30.65 -35.23
N GLY A 9 -14.71 -31.15 -34.82
CA GLY A 9 -13.68 -30.34 -34.18
C GLY A 9 -12.98 -29.49 -35.25
N HIS A 10 -13.25 -28.19 -35.27
CA HIS A 10 -12.39 -27.22 -35.96
C HIS A 10 -11.28 -26.77 -35.01
N PRO A 11 -9.99 -26.96 -35.34
CA PRO A 11 -8.90 -26.38 -34.57
C PRO A 11 -8.74 -24.90 -34.92
N PHE A 12 -8.70 -24.04 -33.90
CA PHE A 12 -8.30 -22.64 -34.01
C PHE A 12 -6.83 -22.54 -34.45
N PRO A 13 -6.49 -21.67 -35.41
CA PRO A 13 -5.10 -21.50 -35.84
C PRO A 13 -4.31 -20.71 -34.78
N LEU A 14 -3.13 -21.23 -34.44
CA LEU A 14 -2.14 -20.54 -33.62
C LEU A 14 -1.62 -19.28 -34.35
N PRO A 15 -1.34 -18.18 -33.63
CA PRO A 15 -0.78 -16.97 -34.24
C PRO A 15 0.68 -17.19 -34.68
N LEU A 16 0.98 -16.70 -35.89
CA LEU A 16 2.32 -16.72 -36.49
C LEU A 16 3.31 -15.83 -35.71
N PRO A 17 4.62 -16.20 -35.68
CA PRO A 17 5.64 -15.41 -35.02
C PRO A 17 5.97 -14.12 -35.79
N PHE A 18 6.12 -13.02 -35.06
CA PHE A 18 6.57 -11.73 -35.58
C PHE A 18 8.01 -11.79 -36.12
N PRO A 19 8.34 -11.06 -37.21
CA PRO A 19 9.69 -11.00 -37.75
C PRO A 19 10.61 -10.12 -36.89
N ALA A 20 11.87 -10.54 -36.77
CA ALA A 20 12.93 -9.84 -36.05
C ALA A 20 13.28 -8.48 -36.69
N PRO A 21 13.78 -7.50 -35.90
CA PRO A 21 14.15 -6.19 -36.43
C PRO A 21 15.41 -6.29 -37.30
N SER A 22 15.28 -5.84 -38.55
CA SER A 22 16.39 -5.73 -39.48
C SER A 22 17.25 -4.52 -39.13
N ALA A 23 18.57 -4.74 -39.02
CA ALA A 23 19.57 -3.72 -38.85
C ALA A 23 19.64 -2.80 -40.09
N LEU A 24 19.60 -1.49 -39.90
CA LEU A 24 19.98 -0.53 -40.94
C LEU A 24 21.02 0.48 -40.46
N ARG A 25 22.20 0.30 -41.06
CA ARG A 25 23.29 1.21 -41.43
C ARG A 25 23.30 2.68 -40.98
N ARG A 26 24.50 3.04 -40.50
CA ARG A 26 25.10 4.38 -40.38
C ARG A 26 25.30 5.09 -41.74
N ARG A 27 25.08 6.41 -41.73
CA ARG A 27 25.74 7.54 -42.45
C ARG A 27 25.03 8.79 -41.90
N GLY A 28 25.61 9.94 -41.58
CA GLY A 28 26.92 10.55 -41.75
C GLY A 28 26.65 12.07 -41.61
N ASP A 29 27.47 12.74 -40.81
CA ASP A 29 27.67 14.19 -40.60
C ASP A 29 26.65 15.22 -41.12
N LYS A 30 26.30 16.17 -40.24
CA LYS A 30 26.64 17.59 -40.46
C LYS A 30 26.52 18.45 -39.20
N ASP A 31 27.54 19.27 -39.01
CA ASP A 31 27.69 20.33 -38.04
C ASP A 31 26.53 21.32 -38.04
N HIS A 32 25.94 21.56 -36.86
CA HIS A 32 25.37 22.86 -36.53
C HIS A 32 25.71 23.26 -35.10
N ARG A 33 26.60 24.24 -35.04
CA ARG A 33 26.95 25.11 -33.91
C ARG A 33 25.65 25.70 -33.34
N SER A 34 25.32 25.34 -32.10
CA SER A 34 24.26 25.98 -31.31
C SER A 34 24.80 26.26 -29.91
N GLU A 35 24.47 27.44 -29.42
CA GLU A 35 24.99 28.09 -28.22
C GLU A 35 24.82 27.24 -26.96
N ALA A 36 25.82 27.30 -26.08
CA ALA A 36 25.78 26.72 -24.76
C ALA A 36 24.75 27.47 -23.90
N VAL A 37 23.54 26.93 -23.84
CA VAL A 37 22.55 27.28 -22.82
C VAL A 37 22.90 26.52 -21.55
N ASP A 38 23.03 27.26 -20.46
CA ASP A 38 23.35 26.76 -19.13
C ASP A 38 22.55 25.50 -18.75
N PRO A 39 23.19 24.47 -18.18
CA PRO A 39 22.46 23.33 -17.65
C PRO A 39 21.64 23.78 -16.44
N HIS A 40 20.32 23.84 -16.65
CA HIS A 40 19.30 23.85 -15.60
C HIS A 40 19.70 22.87 -14.48
N PRO A 41 19.52 23.23 -13.19
CA PRO A 41 20.09 22.50 -12.09
C PRO A 41 19.61 21.06 -12.11
N SER A 42 20.58 20.15 -12.18
CA SER A 42 20.40 18.71 -12.00
C SER A 42 19.42 18.49 -10.85
N TRP A 43 18.29 17.88 -11.15
CA TRP A 43 17.33 17.43 -10.14
C TRP A 43 18.06 16.40 -9.27
N ARG A 44 18.65 16.87 -8.17
CA ARG A 44 19.07 15.98 -7.09
C ARG A 44 17.77 15.56 -6.40
N PRO A 45 17.51 14.26 -6.20
CA PRO A 45 16.46 13.89 -5.25
C PRO A 45 16.74 14.63 -3.94
N PRO A 46 15.71 15.12 -3.24
CA PRO A 46 15.94 15.78 -1.96
C PRO A 46 16.82 14.86 -1.12
N MET A 47 17.98 15.39 -0.69
CA MET A 47 18.85 14.68 0.22
C MET A 47 18.00 14.23 1.42
N PRO A 48 18.24 13.03 1.97
CA PRO A 48 17.55 12.62 3.19
C PRO A 48 17.79 13.73 4.21
N VAL A 49 16.69 14.36 4.65
CA VAL A 49 16.68 15.17 5.86
C VAL A 49 17.45 14.34 6.89
N GLU A 50 18.50 14.91 7.49
CA GLU A 50 19.24 14.26 8.58
C GLU A 50 18.22 13.79 9.61
N GLU A 51 17.81 12.53 9.49
CA GLU A 51 16.97 11.87 10.47
C GLU A 51 17.87 11.75 11.69
N GLY A 52 17.71 12.66 12.64
CA GLY A 52 18.18 12.43 14.01
C GLY A 52 17.82 10.99 14.35
N ILE A 53 18.83 10.19 14.66
CA ILE A 53 18.72 8.73 14.74
C ILE A 53 17.81 8.39 15.94
N TRP A 54 16.50 8.35 15.70
CA TRP A 54 15.54 7.82 16.66
C TRP A 54 15.79 6.32 16.74
N LYS A 55 16.52 5.87 17.76
CA LYS A 55 16.66 4.44 18.03
C LYS A 55 15.28 3.91 18.42
N PRO A 56 14.64 3.03 17.62
CA PRO A 56 13.32 2.51 17.95
C PRO A 56 13.36 1.78 19.29
N ILE A 57 12.39 2.05 20.15
CA ILE A 57 12.21 1.33 21.41
C ILE A 57 11.53 0.01 21.09
N ARG A 58 12.21 -1.10 21.38
CA ARG A 58 11.62 -2.43 21.20
C ARG A 58 10.57 -2.68 22.28
N VAL A 59 9.37 -3.03 21.85
CA VAL A 59 8.29 -3.48 22.74
C VAL A 59 8.55 -4.95 23.10
N GLU A 60 8.50 -5.26 24.40
CA GLU A 60 8.74 -6.61 24.90
C GLU A 60 7.64 -7.56 24.46
N THR A 61 8.04 -8.78 24.08
CA THR A 61 7.15 -9.83 23.58
C THR A 61 6.82 -10.82 24.68
N ASN A 62 5.59 -11.32 24.71
CA ASN A 62 5.15 -12.32 25.70
C ASN A 62 5.43 -13.77 25.26
N SER A 63 5.79 -13.98 23.98
CA SER A 63 5.94 -15.32 23.41
C SER A 63 7.31 -15.97 23.68
N LYS A 64 7.31 -17.19 24.22
CA LYS A 64 8.49 -18.08 24.27
C LYS A 64 8.73 -18.71 22.89
N GLY A 65 9.54 -18.05 22.05
CA GLY A 65 10.41 -18.57 20.97
C GLY A 65 9.94 -19.62 19.93
N ASP A 66 9.18 -20.65 20.29
CA ASP A 66 9.11 -21.89 19.51
C ASP A 66 7.86 -22.03 18.60
N ASP A 67 6.80 -21.26 18.81
CA ASP A 67 5.54 -21.40 18.04
C ASP A 67 5.41 -20.43 16.84
N LEU A 68 6.38 -19.53 16.65
CA LEU A 68 6.38 -18.50 15.60
C LEU A 68 6.80 -19.01 14.20
N ARG A 69 6.77 -20.33 13.96
CA ARG A 69 7.21 -20.89 12.66
C ARG A 69 6.10 -20.93 11.60
N SER A 70 4.84 -20.74 11.99
CA SER A 70 3.64 -20.95 11.17
C SER A 70 2.98 -19.69 10.60
N GLY A 71 3.72 -18.60 10.38
CA GLY A 71 3.19 -17.42 9.68
C GLY A 71 2.60 -17.77 8.29
N SER A 72 1.63 -17.00 7.81
CA SER A 72 0.93 -17.25 6.54
C SER A 72 1.64 -16.58 5.35
N LYS A 73 1.27 -16.93 4.11
CA LYS A 73 1.66 -16.13 2.95
C LYS A 73 0.59 -15.07 2.71
N LEU A 74 0.94 -13.78 2.88
CA LEU A 74 0.00 -12.66 2.85
C LEU A 74 0.33 -11.68 1.71
N ILE A 75 -0.71 -11.05 1.14
CA ILE A 75 -0.58 -10.03 0.10
C ILE A 75 -0.73 -8.64 0.72
N GLU A 76 0.28 -7.80 0.53
CA GLU A 76 0.30 -6.42 0.99
C GLU A 76 0.34 -5.48 -0.21
N VAL A 77 -0.70 -4.67 -0.41
CA VAL A 77 -0.68 -3.59 -1.40
C VAL A 77 -0.31 -2.29 -0.70
N TYR A 78 0.77 -1.66 -1.14
CA TYR A 78 1.30 -0.44 -0.56
C TYR A 78 0.64 0.82 -1.13
N ASP A 79 0.60 0.93 -2.46
CA ASP A 79 0.16 2.14 -3.15
C ASP A 79 -0.31 1.83 -4.57
N VAL A 80 -1.27 2.63 -5.04
CA VAL A 80 -1.80 2.64 -6.40
C VAL A 80 -1.68 4.08 -6.91
N LYS A 81 -0.74 4.30 -7.83
CA LYS A 81 -0.48 5.61 -8.44
C LYS A 81 -1.06 5.67 -9.84
N VAL A 82 -1.67 6.79 -10.17
CA VAL A 82 -2.15 7.08 -11.53
C VAL A 82 -1.13 7.98 -12.20
N HIS A 83 -0.76 7.63 -13.43
CA HIS A 83 0.03 8.47 -14.29
C HIS A 83 -0.80 8.82 -15.53
N LEU A 84 -1.01 10.12 -15.77
CA LEU A 84 -1.74 10.59 -16.94
C LEU A 84 -0.76 10.83 -18.10
N GLN A 85 -1.16 10.42 -19.30
CA GLN A 85 -0.42 10.81 -20.50
C GLN A 85 -0.76 12.27 -20.83
N GLY A 86 0.20 13.15 -20.60
CA GLY A 86 0.03 14.60 -20.76
C GLY A 86 -0.55 15.28 -19.51
N LYS A 87 -0.68 16.62 -19.57
CA LYS A 87 -1.23 17.44 -18.48
C LYS A 87 -2.75 17.59 -18.64
N ILE A 88 -3.48 16.48 -18.72
CA ILE A 88 -4.95 16.52 -18.82
C ILE A 88 -5.51 16.56 -17.39
N PRO A 89 -5.99 17.72 -16.88
CA PRO A 89 -6.77 17.71 -15.66
C PRO A 89 -8.09 16.99 -15.92
N GLY A 90 -8.60 16.27 -14.92
CA GLY A 90 -9.90 15.62 -15.01
C GLY A 90 -10.30 14.96 -13.70
N ASN A 91 -11.47 14.34 -13.69
CA ASN A 91 -12.00 13.67 -12.52
C ASN A 91 -11.86 12.16 -12.65
N ILE A 92 -11.00 11.55 -11.83
CA ILE A 92 -10.76 10.10 -11.86
C ILE A 92 -11.86 9.39 -11.07
N HIS A 93 -12.50 8.40 -11.69
CA HIS A 93 -13.43 7.49 -11.02
C HIS A 93 -13.31 6.07 -11.59
N GLY A 94 -14.03 5.12 -11.00
CA GLY A 94 -13.94 3.70 -11.31
C GLY A 94 -13.40 2.91 -10.13
N ASN A 95 -12.79 1.75 -10.41
CA ASN A 95 -12.33 0.86 -9.36
C ASN A 95 -10.98 0.19 -9.66
N VAL A 96 -10.28 -0.14 -8.58
CA VAL A 96 -9.13 -1.05 -8.58
C VAL A 96 -9.42 -2.16 -7.59
N ARG A 97 -9.30 -3.42 -8.02
CA ARG A 97 -9.64 -4.60 -7.22
C ARG A 97 -8.47 -5.56 -7.14
N LEU A 98 -8.35 -6.22 -5.99
CA LEU A 98 -7.49 -7.38 -5.83
C LEU A 98 -8.36 -8.63 -5.92
N ILE A 99 -8.04 -9.56 -6.82
CA ILE A 99 -8.76 -10.81 -7.04
C ILE A 99 -7.84 -11.98 -6.68
N ALA A 100 -8.07 -12.61 -5.55
CA ALA A 100 -7.31 -13.77 -5.07
C ALA A 100 -8.28 -14.87 -4.63
N GLN A 101 -8.25 -16.05 -5.26
CA GLN A 101 -9.22 -17.13 -5.00
C GLN A 101 -10.68 -16.63 -5.07
N CYS A 102 -11.45 -16.75 -3.98
CA CYS A 102 -12.82 -16.23 -3.84
C CYS A 102 -12.89 -14.74 -3.42
N TRP A 103 -11.75 -14.11 -3.13
CA TRP A 103 -11.67 -12.76 -2.56
C TRP A 103 -11.57 -11.70 -3.65
N ARG A 104 -12.34 -10.62 -3.48
CA ARG A 104 -12.42 -9.52 -4.45
C ARG A 104 -12.48 -8.13 -3.79
N PRO A 105 -11.62 -7.79 -2.80
CA PRO A 105 -11.68 -6.49 -2.16
C PRO A 105 -11.36 -5.35 -3.13
N PHE A 106 -12.05 -4.23 -2.92
CA PHE A 106 -11.70 -2.97 -3.56
C PHE A 106 -10.46 -2.39 -2.87
N LEU A 107 -9.48 -1.98 -3.67
CA LEU A 107 -8.35 -1.14 -3.27
C LEU A 107 -8.69 0.34 -3.44
N PHE A 108 -9.52 0.64 -4.44
CA PHE A 108 -10.09 1.96 -4.74
C PHE A 108 -11.46 1.75 -5.37
N ASN A 109 -12.46 2.52 -4.95
CA ASN A 109 -13.79 2.46 -5.56
C ASN A 109 -14.51 3.80 -5.44
N ARG A 110 -14.69 4.49 -6.57
CA ARG A 110 -15.38 5.78 -6.62
C ARG A 110 -16.29 5.82 -7.83
N ASP A 111 -17.54 6.23 -7.61
CA ASP A 111 -18.46 6.54 -8.69
C ASP A 111 -18.18 7.95 -9.24
N LYS A 112 -18.77 8.27 -10.39
CA LYS A 112 -18.58 9.56 -11.08
C LYS A 112 -18.90 10.78 -10.20
N GLU A 113 -19.89 10.66 -9.32
CA GLU A 113 -20.31 11.73 -8.40
C GLU A 113 -19.29 12.00 -7.29
N HIS A 114 -18.45 11.01 -6.98
CA HIS A 114 -17.43 11.06 -5.93
C HIS A 114 -16.01 10.99 -6.51
N ALA A 115 -15.86 11.44 -7.76
CA ALA A 115 -14.61 11.37 -8.50
C ALA A 115 -13.51 12.22 -7.86
N LEU A 116 -12.26 11.77 -8.01
CA LEU A 116 -11.08 12.44 -7.47
C LEU A 116 -10.52 13.45 -8.49
N LEU A 117 -10.31 14.68 -8.05
CA LEU A 117 -9.67 15.72 -8.86
C LEU A 117 -8.18 15.44 -9.03
N THR A 118 -7.70 15.35 -10.28
CA THR A 118 -6.29 15.07 -10.59
C THR A 118 -5.30 16.13 -10.13
N LYS A 119 -5.77 17.35 -9.82
CA LYS A 119 -4.92 18.44 -9.34
C LYS A 119 -4.31 18.17 -7.96
N ASP A 120 -4.91 17.24 -7.21
CA ASP A 120 -4.64 17.13 -5.79
C ASP A 120 -3.62 16.04 -5.45
N LYS A 121 -3.51 14.95 -6.24
CA LYS A 121 -2.64 13.80 -5.94
C LYS A 121 -2.28 12.95 -7.17
N ASP A 122 -1.03 12.48 -7.24
CA ASP A 122 -0.57 11.43 -8.17
C ASP A 122 -0.88 10.00 -7.66
N SER A 123 -1.25 9.87 -6.39
CA SER A 123 -1.59 8.60 -5.71
C SER A 123 -3.08 8.57 -5.39
N LEU A 124 -3.72 7.44 -5.71
CA LEU A 124 -5.12 7.23 -5.35
C LEU A 124 -5.20 6.94 -3.85
N PRO A 125 -6.13 7.58 -3.11
CA PRO A 125 -6.38 7.19 -1.74
C PRO A 125 -6.87 5.74 -1.75
N LEU A 126 -6.12 4.84 -1.10
CA LEU A 126 -6.55 3.46 -0.99
C LEU A 126 -7.71 3.39 0.00
N ASP A 127 -8.88 3.00 -0.50
CA ASP A 127 -10.08 2.77 0.32
C ASP A 127 -10.04 1.37 0.97
N GLY A 128 -8.98 0.59 0.71
CA GLY A 128 -8.83 -0.79 1.18
C GLY A 128 -7.47 -1.42 0.85
N PRO A 129 -7.26 -2.70 1.20
CA PRO A 129 -8.32 -3.61 1.62
C PRO A 129 -8.45 -3.67 3.15
N ASP A 130 -9.70 -3.66 3.61
CA ASP A 130 -10.08 -3.94 5.01
C ASP A 130 -9.77 -5.38 5.45
N VAL A 131 -9.22 -6.18 4.54
CA VAL A 131 -8.78 -7.55 4.76
C VAL A 131 -7.52 -7.80 3.94
N VAL A 132 -6.54 -8.47 4.54
CA VAL A 132 -5.30 -8.88 3.86
C VAL A 132 -5.46 -10.26 3.22
N PRO A 133 -5.47 -10.43 1.89
CA PRO A 133 -5.70 -11.75 1.30
C PRO A 133 -4.50 -12.69 1.40
N LEU A 134 -4.77 -14.00 1.30
CA LEU A 134 -3.76 -15.04 1.21
C LEU A 134 -3.04 -15.01 -0.14
N GLY A 135 -1.72 -15.18 -0.11
CA GLY A 135 -0.84 -15.16 -1.29
C GLY A 135 -0.37 -16.54 -1.75
N HIS A 136 -1.07 -17.63 -1.38
CA HIS A 136 -0.68 -18.99 -1.75
C HIS A 136 -0.86 -19.29 -3.24
N ASP A 137 -1.91 -18.73 -3.83
CA ASP A 137 -2.29 -18.95 -5.22
C ASP A 137 -2.02 -17.71 -6.10
N PRO A 138 -1.99 -17.87 -7.43
CA PRO A 138 -2.01 -16.73 -8.33
C PRO A 138 -3.17 -15.78 -8.05
N PHE A 139 -2.91 -14.48 -8.18
CA PHE A 139 -3.92 -13.44 -8.01
C PHE A 139 -3.77 -12.37 -9.09
N TYR A 140 -4.81 -11.55 -9.20
CA TYR A 140 -4.88 -10.46 -10.14
C TYR A 140 -5.12 -9.13 -9.43
N ILE A 141 -4.49 -8.07 -9.91
CA ILE A 141 -4.89 -6.70 -9.57
C ILE A 141 -5.50 -6.11 -10.83
N VAL A 142 -6.79 -5.79 -10.79
CA VAL A 142 -7.57 -5.34 -11.93
C VAL A 142 -7.87 -3.85 -11.74
N ALA A 143 -7.60 -3.05 -12.76
CA ALA A 143 -7.96 -1.64 -12.80
C ALA A 143 -8.97 -1.40 -13.92
N ASP A 144 -10.03 -0.69 -13.58
CA ASP A 144 -11.05 -0.17 -14.48
C ASP A 144 -11.32 1.26 -14.04
N LEU A 145 -10.53 2.18 -14.58
CA LEU A 145 -10.56 3.60 -14.24
C LEU A 145 -10.92 4.44 -15.46
N LYS A 146 -11.64 5.52 -15.19
CA LYS A 146 -12.04 6.56 -16.14
C LYS A 146 -11.56 7.92 -15.66
N ILE A 147 -11.33 8.81 -16.61
CA ILE A 147 -11.11 10.23 -16.37
C ILE A 147 -12.21 11.00 -17.10
N ASP A 148 -13.03 11.72 -16.33
CA ASP A 148 -14.29 12.28 -16.79
C ASP A 148 -15.15 11.18 -17.44
N ASP A 149 -15.40 11.19 -18.75
CA ASP A 149 -16.19 10.14 -19.42
C ASP A 149 -15.36 9.16 -20.25
N ASP A 150 -14.04 9.32 -20.26
CA ASP A 150 -13.14 8.53 -21.08
C ASP A 150 -12.40 7.46 -20.29
N GLU A 151 -12.11 6.35 -20.97
CA GLU A 151 -11.26 5.30 -20.42
C GLU A 151 -9.86 5.86 -20.10
N LEU A 152 -9.49 5.78 -18.83
CA LEU A 152 -8.15 6.09 -18.37
C LEU A 152 -7.27 4.85 -18.47
N CYS A 153 -7.71 3.76 -17.84
CA CYS A 153 -6.99 2.50 -17.76
C CYS A 153 -7.94 1.34 -17.50
N GLU A 154 -7.94 0.35 -18.40
CA GLU A 154 -8.62 -0.93 -18.24
C GLU A 154 -7.62 -2.07 -18.43
N GLY A 155 -7.46 -2.94 -17.44
CA GLY A 155 -6.55 -4.07 -17.54
C GLY A 155 -6.24 -4.72 -16.20
N HIS A 156 -5.25 -5.61 -16.22
CA HIS A 156 -4.86 -6.33 -15.02
C HIS A 156 -3.37 -6.67 -14.96
N LEU A 157 -2.89 -6.84 -13.74
CA LEU A 157 -1.62 -7.47 -13.40
C LEU A 157 -1.91 -8.87 -12.87
N ARG A 158 -1.07 -9.83 -13.22
CA ARG A 158 -1.08 -11.17 -12.62
C ARG A 158 0.18 -11.39 -11.82
N TRP A 159 0.03 -11.80 -10.58
CA TRP A 159 1.11 -12.37 -9.79
C TRP A 159 0.96 -13.88 -9.75
N ASP A 160 2.07 -14.59 -9.91
CA ASP A 160 2.10 -16.05 -9.91
C ASP A 160 3.36 -16.52 -9.13
N PRO A 161 3.21 -17.39 -8.13
CA PRO A 161 4.34 -17.84 -7.31
C PRO A 161 5.41 -18.59 -8.11
N THR A 162 5.09 -19.12 -9.30
CA THR A 162 6.03 -19.81 -10.18
C THR A 162 6.86 -18.86 -11.05
N LEU A 163 6.36 -17.63 -11.27
CA LEU A 163 6.96 -16.65 -12.17
C LEU A 163 7.55 -15.45 -11.45
N ARG A 164 7.05 -15.15 -10.25
CA ARG A 164 7.35 -13.93 -9.52
C ARG A 164 7.80 -14.25 -8.09
N PRO A 165 8.72 -13.45 -7.55
CA PRO A 165 9.28 -13.69 -6.22
C PRO A 165 8.36 -13.22 -5.09
N SER A 166 8.52 -13.84 -3.92
CA SER A 166 7.97 -13.37 -2.63
C SER A 166 9.02 -12.58 -1.83
N ASN A 167 8.60 -11.97 -0.72
CA ASN A 167 9.43 -11.26 0.28
C ASN A 167 10.20 -10.05 -0.26
N ARG A 168 9.67 -9.40 -1.30
CA ARG A 168 10.18 -8.13 -1.81
C ARG A 168 9.04 -7.28 -2.34
N TRP A 169 9.26 -5.96 -2.34
CA TRP A 169 8.37 -5.04 -3.04
C TRP A 169 8.49 -5.23 -4.55
N LEU A 170 7.33 -5.26 -5.20
CA LEU A 170 7.15 -5.29 -6.64
C LEU A 170 6.40 -4.03 -7.05
N THR A 171 6.78 -3.47 -8.19
CA THR A 171 6.09 -2.36 -8.80
C THR A 171 5.82 -2.72 -10.24
N ASP A 172 4.55 -2.92 -10.57
CA ASP A 172 4.11 -3.24 -11.93
C ASP A 172 3.12 -2.15 -12.41
N GLU A 173 2.91 -2.09 -13.72
CA GLU A 173 2.13 -1.05 -14.39
C GLU A 173 1.05 -1.65 -15.29
N ILE A 174 -0.19 -1.21 -15.12
CA ILE A 174 -1.31 -1.46 -16.03
C ILE A 174 -1.39 -0.26 -16.96
N ARG A 175 -1.22 -0.47 -18.26
CA ARG A 175 -1.25 0.61 -19.25
C ARG A 175 -2.63 0.73 -19.84
N GLY A 176 -3.11 1.96 -19.92
CA GLY A 176 -4.37 2.34 -20.54
C GLY A 176 -4.19 3.29 -21.71
N LYS A 177 -5.32 3.75 -22.26
CA LYS A 177 -5.36 4.66 -23.41
C LYS A 177 -4.90 6.07 -23.05
N LYS A 178 -5.30 6.60 -21.89
CA LYS A 178 -5.02 7.98 -21.47
C LYS A 178 -4.03 8.08 -20.31
N GLY A 179 -3.51 6.95 -19.85
CA GLY A 179 -2.63 6.91 -18.70
C GLY A 179 -2.19 5.49 -18.35
N SER A 180 -1.64 5.34 -17.17
CA SER A 180 -1.32 4.06 -16.57
C SER A 180 -1.58 4.07 -15.08
N VAL A 181 -1.77 2.88 -14.53
CA VAL A 181 -1.89 2.63 -13.10
C VAL A 181 -0.67 1.84 -12.66
N ARG A 182 0.14 2.42 -11.80
CA ARG A 182 1.29 1.76 -11.18
C ARG A 182 0.89 1.24 -9.81
N VAL A 183 1.09 -0.06 -9.59
CA VAL A 183 0.75 -0.70 -8.32
C VAL A 183 2.03 -1.18 -7.65
N THR A 184 2.23 -0.77 -6.39
CA THR A 184 3.31 -1.27 -5.54
C THR A 184 2.75 -2.24 -4.52
N TYR A 185 3.25 -3.48 -4.50
CA TYR A 185 2.73 -4.56 -3.66
C TYR A 185 3.85 -5.55 -3.28
N ALA A 186 3.59 -6.40 -2.29
CA ALA A 186 4.47 -7.51 -1.92
C ALA A 186 3.64 -8.74 -1.56
N VAL A 187 4.20 -9.91 -1.82
CA VAL A 187 3.72 -11.17 -1.26
C VAL A 187 4.70 -11.62 -0.21
N MET A 188 4.30 -11.57 1.06
CA MET A 188 5.16 -11.87 2.19
C MET A 188 4.90 -13.28 2.69
N SER A 189 5.94 -14.10 2.76
CA SER A 189 5.90 -15.46 3.29
C SER A 189 6.16 -15.44 4.79
N ARG A 190 5.52 -16.34 5.52
CA ARG A 190 5.63 -16.42 6.98
C ARG A 190 5.31 -15.08 7.65
N ALA A 191 4.28 -14.39 7.16
CA ALA A 191 3.84 -13.10 7.63
C ALA A 191 2.64 -13.21 8.57
N TYR A 192 2.54 -12.19 9.43
CA TYR A 192 1.50 -12.01 10.43
C TYR A 192 0.70 -10.76 10.10
N LEU A 193 -0.59 -10.79 10.42
CA LEU A 193 -1.46 -9.64 10.29
C LEU A 193 -1.38 -8.81 11.57
N ALA A 194 -1.01 -7.54 11.43
CA ALA A 194 -1.00 -6.56 12.50
C ALA A 194 -2.16 -5.57 12.32
N GLU A 195 -2.94 -5.37 13.37
CA GLU A 195 -3.90 -4.28 13.49
C GLU A 195 -3.35 -3.21 14.43
N LEU A 196 -3.24 -1.98 13.93
CA LEU A 196 -2.66 -0.84 14.62
C LEU A 196 -3.75 0.10 15.13
N ASP A 197 -3.67 0.38 16.43
CA ASP A 197 -4.45 1.40 17.11
C ASP A 197 -3.49 2.42 17.76
N VAL A 198 -3.80 3.72 17.63
CA VAL A 198 -3.07 4.78 18.35
C VAL A 198 -4.06 5.57 19.19
N ILE A 199 -3.83 5.59 20.50
CA ILE A 199 -4.73 6.14 21.50
C ILE A 199 -4.02 7.26 22.24
N LEU A 200 -4.68 8.41 22.34
CA LEU A 200 -4.21 9.52 23.14
C LEU A 200 -4.76 9.37 24.57
N SER A 201 -3.88 9.22 25.56
CA SER A 201 -4.25 9.09 26.97
C SER A 201 -4.41 10.47 27.60
N GLU A 202 -5.36 11.26 27.08
CA GLU A 202 -5.69 12.58 27.61
C GLU A 202 -7.04 12.60 28.29
N SER A 203 -7.15 13.43 29.34
CA SER A 203 -8.36 13.61 30.13
C SER A 203 -9.33 14.63 29.54
N ILE A 204 -8.83 15.47 28.63
CA ILE A 204 -9.58 16.53 27.95
C ILE A 204 -9.47 16.39 26.42
N PRO A 205 -10.45 16.90 25.65
CA PRO A 205 -10.32 16.96 24.20
C PRO A 205 -9.09 17.75 23.79
N LEU A 206 -8.35 17.27 22.78
CA LEU A 206 -7.10 17.89 22.33
C LEU A 206 -7.07 18.05 20.81
N LYS A 207 -6.64 19.22 20.34
CA LYS A 207 -6.35 19.43 18.92
C LYS A 207 -4.92 19.00 18.61
N ILE A 208 -4.77 17.97 17.80
CA ILE A 208 -3.46 17.44 17.44
C ILE A 208 -3.14 17.65 15.96
N HIS A 209 -1.86 17.81 15.67
CA HIS A 209 -1.31 17.75 14.32
C HIS A 209 0.03 17.02 14.35
N GLY A 210 0.58 16.73 13.17
CA GLY A 210 1.82 15.96 12.99
C GLY A 210 1.58 14.69 12.20
N ASP A 211 2.49 13.73 12.35
CA ASP A 211 2.59 12.55 11.50
C ASP A 211 2.73 11.25 12.32
N ILE A 212 2.06 10.21 11.83
CA ILE A 212 2.29 8.82 12.25
C ILE A 212 2.69 8.06 11.00
N VAL A 213 3.87 7.45 11.06
CA VAL A 213 4.47 6.71 9.94
C VAL A 213 4.74 5.28 10.37
N VAL A 214 4.31 4.33 9.55
CA VAL A 214 4.50 2.90 9.77
C VAL A 214 5.41 2.34 8.68
N TYR A 215 6.33 1.45 9.04
CA TYR A 215 7.15 0.71 8.07
C TYR A 215 7.65 -0.60 8.66
N ILE A 216 8.21 -1.46 7.81
CA ILE A 216 8.80 -2.74 8.21
C ILE A 216 10.32 -2.58 8.19
N ASP A 217 10.99 -2.90 9.29
CA ASP A 217 12.42 -2.64 9.52
C ASP A 217 13.38 -3.34 8.56
N ASN A 218 12.99 -4.45 7.94
CA ASN A 218 13.77 -5.16 6.91
C ASN A 218 13.29 -4.85 5.49
N MET A 219 12.32 -3.94 5.33
CA MET A 219 11.79 -3.48 4.04
C MET A 219 11.73 -1.93 3.98
N GLN A 220 12.76 -1.27 4.50
CA GLN A 220 12.80 0.16 4.90
C GLN A 220 12.49 1.21 3.82
N TYR A 221 12.38 0.80 2.55
CA TYR A 221 12.15 1.74 1.45
C TYR A 221 10.71 2.27 1.40
N LEU A 222 9.74 1.54 1.95
CA LEU A 222 8.33 1.94 1.92
C LEU A 222 7.84 2.30 3.31
N ARG A 223 7.20 3.48 3.40
CA ARG A 223 6.75 4.11 4.65
C ARG A 223 5.31 4.56 4.48
N TYR A 224 4.39 3.95 5.22
CA TYR A 224 2.99 4.31 5.24
C TYR A 224 2.80 5.56 6.12
N SER A 225 2.39 6.69 5.53
CA SER A 225 1.85 7.80 6.31
C SER A 225 0.40 7.46 6.66
N VAL A 226 0.17 7.03 7.90
CA VAL A 226 -1.15 6.56 8.35
C VAL A 226 -1.95 7.67 9.01
N PHE A 227 -1.27 8.71 9.48
CA PHE A 227 -1.85 9.98 9.91
C PHE A 227 -0.89 11.09 9.51
N GLY A 228 -1.43 12.17 8.96
CA GLY A 228 -0.64 13.32 8.53
C GLY A 228 -1.51 14.55 8.50
N LYS A 229 -1.34 15.42 9.50
CA LYS A 229 -2.12 16.64 9.68
C LYS A 229 -1.19 17.83 9.88
N LYS A 230 -1.45 18.91 9.15
CA LYS A 230 -0.71 20.17 9.31
C LYS A 230 -1.28 20.96 10.49
N SER A 231 -0.52 21.92 11.01
CA SER A 231 -0.96 22.77 12.13
C SER A 231 -2.28 23.52 11.87
N HIS A 232 -2.55 23.90 10.62
CA HIS A 232 -3.81 24.55 10.21
C HIS A 232 -4.95 23.58 9.86
N ASP A 233 -4.66 22.28 9.76
CA ASP A 233 -5.64 21.19 9.52
C ASP A 233 -5.59 20.21 10.71
N CYS A 234 -5.69 20.76 11.92
CA CYS A 234 -5.64 19.97 13.14
C CYS A 234 -6.87 19.07 13.30
N CYS A 235 -6.70 17.97 14.02
CA CYS A 235 -7.78 17.04 14.36
C CYS A 235 -8.08 17.11 15.85
N THR A 236 -9.34 17.32 16.22
CA THR A 236 -9.77 17.26 17.63
C THR A 236 -10.03 15.82 18.03
N ILE A 237 -9.25 15.32 18.98
CA ILE A 237 -9.39 13.98 19.56
C ILE A 237 -10.11 14.10 20.91
N LYS A 238 -11.11 13.23 21.14
CA LYS A 238 -11.82 13.15 22.41
C LYS A 238 -10.90 12.54 23.50
N PRO A 239 -11.21 12.73 24.80
CA PRO A 239 -10.51 12.05 25.88
C PRO A 239 -10.46 10.53 25.64
N LEU A 240 -9.30 9.91 25.86
CA LEU A 240 -9.05 8.49 25.56
C LEU A 240 -9.39 8.08 24.12
N GLY A 241 -9.40 9.05 23.21
CA GLY A 241 -9.83 8.88 21.83
C GLY A 241 -8.77 8.18 20.98
N ARG A 242 -9.25 7.41 20.01
CA ARG A 242 -8.42 6.87 18.93
C ARG A 242 -8.10 7.96 17.93
N ILE A 243 -6.83 8.03 17.51
CA ILE A 243 -6.41 8.87 16.39
C ILE A 243 -6.92 8.21 15.10
N PRO A 244 -7.62 8.94 14.22
CA PRO A 244 -8.17 8.37 12.99
C PRO A 244 -7.05 8.09 11.98
N LEU A 245 -6.66 6.83 11.87
CA LEU A 245 -5.68 6.39 10.89
C LEU A 245 -6.35 6.17 9.53
N SER A 246 -5.67 6.54 8.45
CA SER A 246 -6.05 6.20 7.07
C SER A 246 -5.90 4.71 6.78
N ARG A 247 -5.07 3.99 7.57
CA ARG A 247 -4.86 2.55 7.48
C ARG A 247 -4.43 2.00 8.84
N SER A 248 -5.03 0.88 9.25
CA SER A 248 -4.69 0.17 10.49
C SER A 248 -4.16 -1.25 10.28
N LEU A 249 -4.34 -1.86 9.11
CA LEU A 249 -3.90 -3.24 8.86
C LEU A 249 -2.59 -3.30 8.06
N PHE A 250 -1.66 -4.12 8.55
CA PHE A 250 -0.33 -4.32 7.96
C PHE A 250 0.08 -5.79 7.97
N CYS A 251 0.70 -6.25 6.88
CA CYS A 251 1.46 -7.50 6.89
C CYS A 251 2.86 -7.28 7.48
N CYS A 252 3.30 -8.16 8.38
CA CYS A 252 4.66 -8.13 8.91
C CYS A 252 5.31 -9.53 8.81
N PRO A 253 6.40 -9.70 8.02
CA PRO A 253 7.06 -10.99 7.87
C PRO A 253 7.79 -11.43 9.15
N TYR A 254 7.85 -12.73 9.40
CA TYR A 254 8.65 -13.30 10.48
C TYR A 254 10.11 -12.84 10.38
N GLY A 255 10.72 -12.54 11.54
CA GLY A 255 12.10 -12.06 11.60
C GLY A 255 12.28 -10.58 11.22
N SER A 256 11.18 -9.86 11.01
CA SER A 256 11.13 -8.39 10.88
C SER A 256 10.46 -7.76 12.10
N SER A 257 10.18 -6.47 12.05
CA SER A 257 9.32 -5.78 13.00
C SER A 257 8.53 -4.66 12.33
N LEU A 258 7.31 -4.47 12.84
CA LEU A 258 6.49 -3.31 12.48
C LEU A 258 6.99 -2.12 13.30
N VAL A 259 7.47 -1.09 12.63
CA VAL A 259 7.97 0.13 13.25
C VAL A 259 6.93 1.22 13.11
N VAL A 260 6.52 1.79 14.25
CA VAL A 260 5.58 2.91 14.32
C VAL A 260 6.32 4.13 14.82
N LYS A 261 6.54 5.09 13.92
CA LYS A 261 7.12 6.41 14.22
C LYS A 261 6.01 7.41 14.45
N VAL A 262 6.09 8.13 15.56
CA VAL A 262 5.11 9.12 16.00
C VAL A 262 5.82 10.46 16.17
N ASP A 263 5.28 11.52 15.57
CA ASP A 263 5.70 12.91 15.78
C ASP A 263 4.43 13.76 15.84
N LEU A 264 3.86 13.92 17.05
CA LEU A 264 2.58 14.57 17.29
C LEU A 264 2.73 15.79 18.19
N TRP A 265 1.94 16.82 17.91
CA TRP A 265 1.99 18.13 18.55
C TRP A 265 0.60 18.59 18.96
N ASN A 266 0.55 19.28 20.10
CA ASN A 266 -0.64 19.98 20.55
C ASN A 266 -0.75 21.30 19.77
N SER A 267 -1.85 21.47 19.06
CA SER A 267 -2.06 22.63 18.19
C SER A 267 -2.38 23.90 18.96
N ASP A 268 -2.98 23.79 20.15
CA ASP A 268 -3.36 24.94 20.97
C ASP A 268 -2.17 25.50 21.75
N THR A 269 -1.24 24.64 22.18
CA THR A 269 -0.07 25.06 22.98
C THR A 269 1.25 25.07 22.21
N ALA A 270 1.25 24.55 20.98
CA ALA A 270 2.45 24.31 20.16
C ALA A 270 3.53 23.45 20.86
N LYS A 271 3.15 22.66 21.86
CA LYS A 271 4.05 21.75 22.57
C LYS A 271 4.03 20.35 21.94
N PRO A 272 5.17 19.63 21.91
CA PRO A 272 5.20 18.24 21.46
C PRO A 272 4.42 17.36 22.42
N LEU A 273 3.63 16.42 21.89
CA LEU A 273 2.89 15.42 22.66
C LEU A 273 3.67 14.11 22.76
N ALA A 274 4.03 13.56 21.61
CA ALA A 274 4.79 12.33 21.55
C ALA A 274 5.72 12.37 20.34
N ARG A 275 6.99 12.04 20.59
CA ARG A 275 8.01 11.96 19.55
C ARG A 275 8.90 10.75 19.78
N GLY A 276 8.91 9.83 18.83
CA GLY A 276 9.74 8.63 18.92
C GLY A 276 9.33 7.55 17.93
N ALA A 277 9.94 6.38 18.07
CA ALA A 277 9.62 5.20 17.28
C ALA A 277 9.54 3.99 18.19
N LEU A 278 8.54 3.14 17.95
CA LEU A 278 8.31 1.88 18.64
C LEU A 278 8.46 0.74 17.64
N LEU A 279 9.11 -0.34 18.06
CA LEU A 279 9.36 -1.52 17.25
C LEU A 279 8.60 -2.70 17.86
N PHE A 280 7.70 -3.27 17.06
CA PHE A 280 6.82 -4.37 17.42
C PHE A 280 7.21 -5.62 16.65
N PRO A 281 7.90 -6.59 17.27
CA PRO A 281 8.15 -7.89 16.67
C PRO A 281 6.82 -8.62 16.44
N PRO A 282 6.68 -9.38 15.33
CA PRO A 282 5.52 -10.22 15.09
C PRO A 282 5.29 -11.24 16.20
N GLU A 283 4.05 -11.33 16.68
CA GLU A 283 3.57 -12.41 17.53
C GLU A 283 2.57 -13.29 16.77
N TYR A 284 2.40 -14.55 17.21
CA TYR A 284 1.43 -15.46 16.60
C TYR A 284 -0.01 -14.97 16.81
N PHE A 285 -0.31 -14.49 18.01
CA PHE A 285 -1.51 -13.74 18.35
C PHE A 285 -1.23 -12.85 19.56
N GLY A 286 -2.04 -11.82 19.77
CA GLY A 286 -2.06 -11.05 21.02
C GLY A 286 -1.79 -9.57 20.85
N GLU A 287 -1.92 -8.82 21.95
CA GLU A 287 -1.74 -7.36 21.94
C GLU A 287 -0.36 -7.01 22.49
N LEU A 288 0.39 -6.22 21.72
CA LEU A 288 1.57 -5.51 22.19
C LEU A 288 1.26 -4.03 22.36
N VAL A 289 1.73 -3.45 23.45
CA VAL A 289 1.49 -2.05 23.79
C VAL A 289 2.80 -1.33 24.00
N GLY A 290 3.06 -0.33 23.17
CA GLY A 290 4.13 0.65 23.38
C GLY A 290 3.56 1.99 23.81
N LYS A 291 4.37 2.77 24.53
CA LYS A 291 4.01 4.09 25.03
C LYS A 291 5.09 5.10 24.66
N LEU A 292 4.67 6.29 24.23
CA LEU A 292 5.53 7.44 23.93
C LEU A 292 4.96 8.68 24.64
N GLY A 293 5.82 9.64 24.97
CA GLY A 293 5.43 10.86 25.69
C GLY A 293 5.77 10.82 27.19
N ASP A 294 5.31 11.83 27.92
CA ASP A 294 5.46 11.92 29.36
C ASP A 294 4.23 11.36 30.11
N GLN A 295 4.23 11.42 31.45
CA GLN A 295 3.13 10.89 32.26
C GLN A 295 1.79 11.64 32.06
N ILE A 296 1.84 12.84 31.46
CA ILE A 296 0.68 13.72 31.30
C ILE A 296 0.13 13.57 29.88
N ASN A 297 1.00 13.62 28.86
CA ASN A 297 0.68 13.54 27.44
C ASN A 297 1.17 12.20 26.87
N MET A 298 0.55 11.10 27.28
CA MET A 298 0.96 9.76 26.86
C MET A 298 0.21 9.33 25.59
N VAL A 299 0.97 8.96 24.55
CA VAL A 299 0.44 8.28 23.36
C VAL A 299 0.71 6.79 23.50
N GLN A 300 -0.36 6.01 23.48
CA GLN A 300 -0.32 4.56 23.51
C GLN A 300 -0.48 4.02 22.09
N VAL A 301 0.49 3.24 21.66
CA VAL A 301 0.46 2.52 20.38
C VAL A 301 0.19 1.06 20.69
N LYS A 302 -0.90 0.54 20.15
CA LYS A 302 -1.33 -0.85 20.30
C LYS A 302 -1.18 -1.56 18.97
N VAL A 303 -0.53 -2.71 18.99
CA VAL A 303 -0.45 -3.63 17.85
C VAL A 303 -1.09 -4.94 18.27
N ASN A 304 -2.21 -5.26 17.66
CA ASN A 304 -2.89 -6.53 17.84
C ASN A 304 -2.47 -7.47 16.71
N TRP A 305 -1.76 -8.54 17.06
CA TRP A 305 -1.38 -9.60 16.15
C TRP A 305 -2.53 -10.58 16.01
N LEU A 306 -2.98 -10.74 14.77
CA LEU A 306 -4.15 -11.54 14.43
C LEU A 306 -3.73 -12.77 13.65
N TYR A 307 -4.33 -13.90 14.00
CA TYR A 307 -4.38 -15.01 13.07
C TYR A 307 -5.31 -14.62 11.91
N PHE A 308 -4.88 -14.86 10.67
CA PHE A 308 -5.62 -14.39 9.49
C PHE A 308 -7.09 -14.85 9.48
N LEU A 309 -7.37 -16.07 9.95
CA LEU A 309 -8.74 -16.61 10.01
C LEU A 309 -9.57 -16.06 11.18
N ASP A 310 -8.94 -15.43 12.18
CA ASP A 310 -9.63 -14.91 13.37
C ASP A 310 -10.07 -13.46 13.22
N HIS A 311 -9.54 -12.73 12.22
CA HIS A 311 -10.01 -11.38 11.92
C HIS A 311 -11.46 -11.44 11.40
N PRO A 312 -12.45 -10.77 12.01
CA PRO A 312 -13.87 -10.95 11.70
C PRO A 312 -14.22 -10.74 10.22
N LYS A 313 -13.64 -9.71 9.58
CA LYS A 313 -13.86 -9.44 8.15
C LYS A 313 -13.21 -10.52 7.29
N SER A 314 -12.06 -11.06 7.72
CA SER A 314 -11.41 -12.18 7.03
C SER A 314 -12.20 -13.47 7.16
N ARG A 315 -12.74 -13.75 8.35
CA ARG A 315 -13.58 -14.92 8.59
C ARG A 315 -14.89 -14.86 7.82
N ALA A 316 -15.58 -13.72 7.85
CA ALA A 316 -16.83 -13.52 7.10
C ALA A 316 -16.61 -13.70 5.59
N ALA A 317 -15.55 -13.10 5.06
CA ALA A 317 -15.18 -13.24 3.66
C ALA A 317 -14.75 -14.67 3.29
N PHE A 318 -13.99 -15.38 4.16
CA PHE A 318 -13.63 -16.78 3.94
C PHE A 318 -14.86 -17.70 3.92
N LEU A 319 -15.85 -17.43 4.78
CA LEU A 319 -17.09 -18.20 4.86
C LEU A 319 -18.13 -17.81 3.80
N GLY A 320 -17.83 -16.83 2.92
CA GLY A 320 -18.78 -16.34 1.92
C GLY A 320 -19.99 -15.61 2.50
N ILE A 321 -19.88 -15.11 3.73
CA ILE A 321 -20.95 -14.37 4.41
C ILE A 321 -20.75 -12.88 4.09
N SER A 322 -21.57 -12.33 3.21
CA SER A 322 -21.65 -10.88 3.01
C SER A 322 -22.42 -10.24 4.17
N ASN A 323 -21.84 -9.22 4.80
CA ASN A 323 -22.62 -8.25 5.58
C ASN A 323 -23.46 -7.37 4.64
#